data_AF-A0A914I0B7-F1
#
_entry.id   AF-A0A914I0B7-F1
#
_cell.length_a   1.000
_cell.length_b   1.000
_cell.length_c   1.000
_cell.angle_alpha   90.00
_cell.angle_beta   90.00
_cell.angle_gamma   90.00
#
_symmetry.space_group_name_H-M   'P 1'
#
loop_
_entity.id
_entity.type
_entity.pdbx_description
1 polymer ?
#
loop_
_entity_poly.entity_id
_entity_poly.type
_entity_poly.pdbx_seq_one_letter_code
_entity_poly.pdbx_strand_id
1 'polypeptide(L)'
;MASSNPFSQLSTNFLDVSSAYEYYKQLCDDPTRRDVALTTSAIALFIIYGLGIVSQAVVLPANWRLSEQRSAFLLLLYINIFDLIWLFEYVWLSLEYLVGVRIQSKYPLGAYIFRFVNFCIDTFYIELAFNRCAAFLFPRIYNVICSQKNMKLCVLSTYCLAIVYSIYMNWFKERRPFHCLMQLGYFEPMTSIPKNVTALLPDAAFYDAVQIAEVVSICMPLFFYAITVFKMVLNFKQHHSSSTVQIAIVLPVGSQTNQEDRAKFVNLMQERTRLFSMCLLSQVPYYMSHALYQSSRILQLNANTVQILAIFWQLLGTIFHVQQPILMLLLSKDMRSSVRKDLEIFWNWLTEII
;
A
#
# COMPACT_ATOMS: atom_id res chain seq x y z
N MET A 1 14.03 -19.21 46.66
CA MET A 1 14.14 -19.97 45.39
C MET A 1 13.69 -19.06 44.28
N ALA A 2 14.63 -18.44 43.57
CA ALA A 2 14.33 -17.59 42.43
C ALA A 2 13.90 -18.49 41.26
N SER A 3 12.69 -18.32 40.75
CA SER A 3 12.25 -18.98 39.52
C SER A 3 13.05 -18.40 38.36
N SER A 4 14.01 -19.19 37.87
CA SER A 4 14.75 -18.88 36.66
C SER A 4 13.77 -18.86 35.50
N ASN A 5 13.45 -17.66 35.01
CA ASN A 5 12.68 -17.47 33.79
C ASN A 5 13.48 -18.09 32.64
N PRO A 6 13.01 -19.17 31.99
CA PRO A 6 13.80 -19.94 31.02
C PRO A 6 14.08 -19.16 29.72
N PHE A 7 13.54 -17.95 29.58
CA PHE A 7 13.63 -17.12 28.38
C PHE A 7 14.78 -16.09 28.40
N SER A 8 15.61 -16.06 29.44
CA SER A 8 16.70 -15.08 29.55
C SER A 8 17.96 -15.42 28.73
N GLN A 9 17.98 -16.55 28.01
CA GLN A 9 19.19 -17.04 27.32
C GLN A 9 19.01 -17.50 25.86
N LEU A 10 17.90 -17.20 25.17
CA LEU A 10 17.83 -17.51 23.73
C LEU A 10 18.42 -16.38 22.88
N SER A 11 19.74 -16.41 22.68
CA SER A 11 20.37 -15.69 21.56
C SER A 11 19.94 -16.37 20.26
N THR A 12 19.01 -15.78 19.51
CA THR A 12 18.54 -16.30 18.22
C THR A 12 19.56 -16.07 17.12
N ASN A 13 20.64 -16.86 17.12
CA ASN A 13 21.48 -17.08 15.95
C ASN A 13 20.92 -18.27 15.16
N PHE A 14 20.02 -18.01 14.22
CA PHE A 14 19.52 -19.06 13.32
C PHE A 14 20.55 -19.31 12.21
N LEU A 15 21.47 -20.24 12.45
CA LEU A 15 22.39 -20.76 11.43
C LEU A 15 21.75 -21.93 10.63
N ASP A 16 20.63 -22.48 11.11
CA ASP A 16 19.95 -23.63 10.51
C ASP A 16 18.45 -23.35 10.27
N VAL A 17 18.01 -23.59 9.03
CA VAL A 17 16.63 -23.44 8.53
C VAL A 17 15.64 -24.31 9.32
N SER A 18 16.06 -25.50 9.77
CA SER A 18 15.22 -26.41 10.57
C SER A 18 14.92 -25.81 11.94
N SER A 19 15.91 -25.18 12.58
CA SER A 19 15.76 -24.55 13.89
C SER A 19 14.83 -23.32 13.86
N ALA A 20 14.84 -22.57 12.75
CA ALA A 20 13.93 -21.45 12.54
C ALA A 20 12.46 -21.91 12.41
N TYR A 21 12.21 -22.98 11.65
CA TYR A 21 10.87 -23.54 11.48
C TYR A 21 10.26 -24.01 12.81
N GLU A 22 10.99 -24.78 13.61
CA GLU A 22 10.48 -25.27 14.90
C GLU A 22 10.27 -24.14 15.91
N TYR A 23 11.09 -23.09 15.88
CA TYR A 23 10.86 -21.88 16.67
C TYR A 23 9.54 -21.19 16.31
N TYR A 24 9.27 -20.98 15.01
CA TYR A 24 8.01 -20.36 14.56
C TYR A 24 6.78 -21.18 14.93
N LYS A 25 6.88 -22.50 14.80
CA LYS A 25 5.83 -23.44 15.16
C LYS A 25 5.53 -23.41 16.66
N GLN A 26 6.56 -23.43 17.51
CA GLN A 26 6.39 -23.37 18.97
C GLN A 26 5.73 -22.06 19.43
N LEU A 27 6.10 -20.92 18.84
CA LEU A 27 5.45 -19.64 19.12
C LEU A 27 3.98 -19.63 18.71
N CYS A 28 3.64 -20.24 17.58
CA CYS A 28 2.25 -20.38 17.15
C CYS A 28 1.39 -21.25 18.06
N ASP A 29 2.00 -22.24 18.70
CA ASP A 29 1.28 -23.28 19.45
C ASP A 29 1.12 -22.93 20.93
N ASP A 30 1.62 -21.78 21.42
CA ASP A 30 1.43 -21.30 22.80
C ASP A 30 0.09 -20.56 22.98
N PRO A 31 -0.90 -21.17 23.67
CA PRO A 31 -2.23 -20.60 23.82
C PRO A 31 -2.33 -19.54 24.93
N THR A 32 -1.27 -19.33 25.73
CA THR A 32 -1.33 -18.53 26.98
C THR A 32 -0.87 -17.09 26.82
N ARG A 33 -0.20 -16.76 25.70
CA ARG A 33 0.41 -15.46 25.48
C ARG A 33 -0.55 -14.45 24.84
N ARG A 34 -1.50 -13.92 25.61
CA ARG A 34 -2.25 -12.69 25.27
C ARG A 34 -1.46 -11.47 25.72
N ASP A 35 -0.80 -10.81 24.79
CA ASP A 35 -0.10 -9.55 25.08
C ASP A 35 -1.09 -8.38 25.05
N VAL A 36 -1.05 -7.53 26.07
CA VAL A 36 -1.85 -6.31 26.14
C VAL A 36 -1.51 -5.39 24.96
N ALA A 37 -0.23 -5.31 24.57
CA ALA A 37 0.21 -4.50 23.44
C ALA A 37 -0.43 -4.97 22.12
N LEU A 38 -0.47 -6.28 21.88
CA LEU A 38 -1.06 -6.87 20.67
C LEU A 38 -2.57 -6.63 20.61
N THR A 39 -3.24 -6.71 21.75
CA THR A 39 -4.68 -6.44 21.85
C THR A 39 -5.00 -4.98 21.58
N THR A 40 -4.22 -4.05 22.15
CA THR A 40 -4.35 -2.63 21.86
C THR A 40 -4.08 -2.31 20.38
N SER A 41 -3.05 -2.92 19.78
CA SER A 41 -2.76 -2.75 18.35
C SER A 41 -3.90 -3.27 17.45
N ALA A 42 -4.48 -4.44 17.76
CA ALA A 42 -5.59 -4.99 16.99
C ALA A 42 -6.85 -4.10 17.04
N ILE A 43 -7.16 -3.50 18.21
CA ILE A 43 -8.27 -2.54 18.34
C ILE A 43 -7.98 -1.27 17.53
N ALA A 44 -6.77 -0.73 17.63
CA ALA A 44 -6.39 0.47 16.88
C ALA A 44 -6.49 0.24 15.36
N LEU A 45 -5.98 -0.90 14.88
CA LEU A 45 -6.06 -1.30 13.48
C LEU A 45 -7.52 -1.49 13.03
N PHE A 46 -8.36 -2.17 13.82
CA PHE A 46 -9.78 -2.33 13.50
C PHE A 46 -10.48 -0.98 13.28
N ILE A 47 -10.23 0.00 14.14
CA ILE A 47 -10.81 1.36 14.02
C ILE A 47 -10.26 2.07 12.78
N ILE A 48 -8.93 2.08 12.59
CA ILE A 48 -8.28 2.77 11.46
C ILE A 48 -8.75 2.20 10.12
N TYR A 49 -8.79 0.87 9.99
CA TYR A 49 -9.24 0.22 8.77
C TYR A 49 -10.75 0.44 8.53
N GLY A 50 -11.57 0.42 9.59
CA GLY A 50 -12.99 0.75 9.50
C GLY A 50 -13.24 2.16 8.97
N LEU A 51 -12.49 3.15 9.46
CA LEU A 51 -12.51 4.53 8.92
C LEU A 51 -12.05 4.57 7.45
N GLY A 52 -11.02 3.79 7.12
CA GLY A 52 -10.55 3.59 5.75
C GLY A 52 -11.67 3.14 4.82
N ILE A 53 -12.43 2.12 5.19
CA ILE A 53 -13.55 1.58 4.39
C ILE A 53 -14.57 2.67 4.09
N VAL A 54 -14.99 3.41 5.11
CA VAL A 54 -15.96 4.50 4.96
C VAL A 54 -15.42 5.56 3.98
N SER A 55 -14.17 5.97 4.15
CA SER A 55 -13.56 7.00 3.31
C SER A 55 -13.41 6.56 1.84
N GLN A 56 -13.02 5.31 1.59
CA GLN A 56 -12.89 4.75 0.24
C GLN A 56 -14.26 4.59 -0.43
N ALA A 57 -15.27 4.14 0.32
CA ALA A 57 -16.63 3.97 -0.16
C ALA A 57 -17.29 5.31 -0.56
N VAL A 58 -17.03 6.39 0.17
CA VAL A 58 -17.57 7.73 -0.15
C VAL A 58 -17.06 8.25 -1.50
N VAL A 59 -15.79 8.00 -1.84
CA VAL A 59 -15.21 8.51 -3.10
C VAL A 59 -15.42 7.58 -4.29
N LEU A 60 -15.78 6.31 -4.06
CA LEU A 60 -15.90 5.28 -5.09
C LEU A 60 -16.89 5.65 -6.22
N PRO A 61 -18.12 6.15 -5.97
CA PRO A 61 -19.07 6.50 -7.04
C PRO A 61 -18.56 7.64 -7.94
N ALA A 62 -17.94 8.66 -7.32
CA ALA A 62 -17.32 9.77 -8.05
C ALA A 62 -16.14 9.30 -8.90
N ASN A 63 -15.29 8.44 -8.33
CA ASN A 63 -14.16 7.85 -9.03
C ASN A 63 -14.60 6.99 -10.21
N TRP A 64 -15.67 6.20 -10.05
CA TRP A 64 -16.27 5.40 -11.11
C TRP A 64 -16.65 6.25 -12.33
N ARG A 65 -17.43 7.33 -12.13
CA ARG A 65 -17.84 8.21 -13.25
C ARG A 65 -16.65 8.91 -13.91
N LEU A 66 -15.65 9.32 -13.14
CA LEU A 66 -14.45 9.97 -13.67
C LEU A 66 -13.52 9.00 -14.41
N SER A 67 -13.57 7.71 -14.07
CA SER A 67 -12.76 6.65 -14.69
C SER A 67 -13.04 6.48 -16.18
N GLU A 68 -14.29 6.72 -16.61
CA GLU A 68 -14.71 6.64 -18.01
C GLU A 68 -14.02 7.72 -18.87
N GLN A 69 -13.67 8.85 -18.24
CA GLN A 69 -13.18 10.03 -18.94
C GLN A 69 -11.65 10.12 -18.93
N ARG A 70 -10.97 9.69 -17.84
CA ARG A 70 -9.51 9.81 -17.73
C ARG A 70 -8.86 8.52 -17.25
N SER A 71 -7.77 8.15 -17.93
CA SER A 71 -6.97 6.95 -17.62
C SER A 71 -6.41 6.94 -16.19
N ALA A 72 -6.05 8.10 -15.63
CA ALA A 72 -5.60 8.19 -14.25
C ALA A 72 -6.71 7.82 -13.24
N PHE A 73 -7.98 8.18 -13.52
CA PHE A 73 -9.11 7.79 -12.68
C PHE A 73 -9.49 6.33 -12.87
N LEU A 74 -9.22 5.73 -14.04
CA LEU A 74 -9.33 4.28 -14.22
C LEU A 74 -8.41 3.52 -13.26
N LEU A 75 -7.13 3.90 -13.20
CA LEU A 75 -6.18 3.29 -12.26
C LEU A 75 -6.57 3.53 -10.80
N LEU A 76 -6.97 4.76 -10.45
CA LEU A 76 -7.44 5.09 -9.10
C LEU A 76 -8.70 4.30 -8.74
N LEU A 77 -9.58 4.00 -9.69
CA LEU A 77 -10.76 3.17 -9.45
C LEU A 77 -10.36 1.76 -9.04
N TYR A 78 -9.44 1.14 -9.78
CA TYR A 78 -8.95 -0.19 -9.43
C TYR A 78 -8.23 -0.18 -8.08
N ILE A 79 -7.36 0.79 -7.82
CA ILE A 79 -6.72 0.93 -6.51
C ILE A 79 -7.77 1.05 -5.40
N ASN A 80 -8.77 1.91 -5.55
CA ASN A 80 -9.84 2.09 -4.54
C ASN A 80 -10.63 0.79 -4.29
N ILE A 81 -10.99 0.04 -5.35
CA ILE A 81 -11.67 -1.25 -5.22
C ILE A 81 -10.79 -2.26 -4.48
N PHE A 82 -9.51 -2.35 -4.84
CA PHE A 82 -8.59 -3.27 -4.21
C PHE A 82 -8.27 -2.88 -2.76
N ASP A 83 -8.14 -1.58 -2.47
CA ASP A 83 -8.00 -1.06 -1.11
C ASP A 83 -9.23 -1.41 -0.27
N LEU A 84 -10.45 -1.34 -0.80
CA LEU A 84 -11.64 -1.80 -0.08
C LEU A 84 -11.55 -3.28 0.28
N ILE A 85 -11.20 -4.15 -0.69
CA ILE A 85 -11.03 -5.59 -0.44
C ILE A 85 -9.97 -5.82 0.63
N TRP A 86 -8.83 -5.13 0.51
CA TRP A 86 -7.71 -5.18 1.44
C TRP A 86 -8.14 -4.77 2.86
N LEU A 87 -8.82 -3.64 3.00
CA LEU A 87 -9.29 -3.10 4.28
C LEU A 87 -10.32 -4.03 4.94
N PHE A 88 -11.27 -4.58 4.17
CA PHE A 88 -12.24 -5.55 4.70
C PHE A 88 -11.56 -6.80 5.26
N GLU A 89 -10.56 -7.33 4.57
CA GLU A 89 -9.80 -8.49 5.05
C GLU A 89 -9.03 -8.17 6.34
N TYR A 90 -8.43 -6.98 6.46
CA TYR A 90 -7.74 -6.58 7.69
C TYR A 90 -8.68 -6.34 8.87
N VAL A 91 -9.86 -5.78 8.63
CA VAL A 91 -10.92 -5.68 9.65
C VAL A 91 -11.32 -7.08 10.10
N TRP A 92 -11.48 -8.01 9.14
CA TRP A 92 -11.82 -9.40 9.43
C TRP A 92 -10.73 -10.10 10.27
N LEU A 93 -9.45 -9.96 9.91
CA LEU A 93 -8.33 -10.51 10.67
C LEU A 93 -8.24 -9.93 12.09
N SER A 94 -8.49 -8.63 12.23
CA SER A 94 -8.54 -7.97 13.55
C SER A 94 -9.69 -8.53 14.39
N LEU A 95 -10.85 -8.77 13.77
CA LEU A 95 -12.00 -9.38 14.44
C LEU A 95 -11.74 -10.84 14.83
N GLU A 96 -11.12 -11.65 13.95
CA GLU A 96 -10.71 -13.04 14.25
C GLU A 96 -9.83 -13.08 15.50
N TYR A 97 -8.89 -12.13 15.63
CA TYR A 97 -8.04 -11.97 16.81
C TYR A 97 -8.83 -11.60 18.06
N LEU A 98 -9.66 -10.55 17.97
CA LEU A 98 -10.39 -10.01 19.13
C LEU A 98 -11.45 -10.97 19.68
N VAL A 99 -12.12 -11.71 18.80
CA VAL A 99 -13.14 -12.71 19.16
C VAL A 99 -12.50 -14.05 19.53
N GLY A 100 -11.24 -14.29 19.18
CA GLY A 100 -10.51 -15.53 19.49
C GLY A 100 -10.97 -16.73 18.66
N VAL A 101 -11.44 -16.49 17.44
CA VAL A 101 -11.94 -17.56 16.55
C VAL A 101 -10.76 -18.39 16.04
N ARG A 102 -10.85 -19.71 16.16
CA ARG A 102 -9.84 -20.64 15.60
C ARG A 102 -10.04 -20.79 14.09
N ILE A 103 -8.93 -20.79 13.34
CA ILE A 103 -8.94 -21.07 11.90
C ILE A 103 -9.58 -22.43 11.63
N GLN A 104 -10.59 -22.44 10.75
CA GLN A 104 -11.27 -23.65 10.32
C GLN A 104 -10.62 -24.30 9.08
N SER A 105 -9.86 -23.54 8.27
CA SER A 105 -9.18 -24.04 7.06
C SER A 105 -7.70 -23.63 6.98
N LYS A 106 -6.85 -24.63 6.78
CA LYS A 106 -5.39 -24.50 6.57
C LYS A 106 -5.02 -23.86 5.23
N TYR A 107 -5.94 -23.86 4.26
CA TYR A 107 -5.73 -23.32 2.91
C TYR A 107 -6.92 -22.43 2.51
N PRO A 108 -7.07 -21.24 3.11
CA PRO A 108 -8.18 -20.36 2.77
C PRO A 108 -7.95 -19.75 1.38
N LEU A 109 -9.03 -19.67 0.59
CA LEU A 109 -9.04 -18.85 -0.62
C LEU A 109 -8.65 -17.39 -0.32
N GLY A 110 -8.99 -16.89 0.87
CA GLY A 110 -8.64 -15.54 1.33
C GLY A 110 -7.14 -15.22 1.28
N ALA A 111 -6.24 -16.19 1.52
CA ALA A 111 -4.80 -15.93 1.43
C ALA A 111 -4.32 -15.69 -0.03
N TYR A 112 -4.96 -16.37 -1.00
CA TYR A 112 -4.72 -16.15 -2.41
C TYR A 112 -5.27 -14.80 -2.87
N ILE A 113 -6.50 -14.48 -2.46
CA ILE A 113 -7.12 -13.18 -2.76
C ILE A 113 -6.26 -12.05 -2.21
N PHE A 114 -5.79 -12.19 -0.97
CA PHE A 114 -5.00 -11.17 -0.32
C PHE A 114 -3.69 -10.86 -1.07
N ARG A 115 -2.92 -11.89 -1.46
CA ARG A 115 -1.67 -11.68 -2.23
C ARG A 115 -1.91 -11.13 -3.63
N PHE A 116 -3.02 -11.53 -4.25
CA PHE A 116 -3.47 -10.96 -5.51
C PHE A 116 -3.76 -9.46 -5.38
N VAL A 117 -4.50 -9.08 -4.34
CA VAL A 117 -4.89 -7.69 -4.04
C VAL A 117 -3.66 -6.82 -3.80
N ASN A 118 -2.72 -7.22 -2.95
CA ASN A 118 -1.48 -6.46 -2.69
C ASN A 118 -0.70 -6.20 -4.00
N PHE A 119 -0.49 -7.26 -4.79
CA PHE A 119 0.25 -7.14 -6.05
C PHE A 119 -0.41 -6.17 -7.02
N CYS A 120 -1.75 -6.24 -7.12
CA CYS A 120 -2.54 -5.32 -7.93
C CYS A 120 -2.38 -3.88 -7.45
N ILE A 121 -2.52 -3.61 -6.15
CA ILE A 121 -2.39 -2.27 -5.57
C ILE A 121 -1.02 -1.68 -5.89
N ASP A 122 0.06 -2.41 -5.58
CA ASP A 122 1.44 -1.96 -5.82
C ASP A 122 1.67 -1.64 -7.30
N THR A 123 1.27 -2.56 -8.18
CA THR A 123 1.46 -2.41 -9.62
C THR A 123 0.65 -1.22 -10.17
N PHE A 124 -0.59 -1.04 -9.72
CA PHE A 124 -1.40 0.11 -10.15
C PHE A 124 -0.86 1.44 -9.63
N TYR A 125 -0.22 1.48 -8.45
CA TYR A 125 0.47 2.68 -7.99
C TYR A 125 1.68 3.02 -8.89
N ILE A 126 2.44 2.02 -9.34
CA ILE A 126 3.53 2.20 -10.31
C ILE A 126 2.96 2.73 -11.64
N GLU A 127 1.92 2.08 -12.16
CA GLU A 127 1.25 2.50 -13.39
C GLU A 127 0.67 3.91 -13.30
N LEU A 128 0.13 4.30 -12.14
CA LEU A 128 -0.42 5.63 -11.90
C LEU A 128 0.68 6.68 -11.85
N ALA A 129 1.80 6.38 -11.18
CA ALA A 129 2.97 7.25 -11.16
C ALA A 129 3.54 7.42 -12.57
N PHE A 130 3.64 6.34 -13.35
CA PHE A 130 4.04 6.38 -14.76
C PHE A 130 3.06 7.20 -15.61
N ASN A 131 1.75 6.97 -15.51
CA ASN A 131 0.72 7.70 -16.24
C ASN A 131 0.85 9.22 -16.00
N ARG A 132 1.00 9.62 -14.74
CA ARG A 132 1.19 11.01 -14.32
C ARG A 132 2.51 11.60 -14.79
N CYS A 133 3.57 10.80 -14.82
CA CYS A 133 4.87 11.17 -15.35
C CYS A 133 4.83 11.38 -16.87
N ALA A 134 4.24 10.44 -17.61
CA ALA A 134 4.07 10.50 -19.05
C ALA A 134 3.22 11.72 -19.48
N ALA A 135 2.14 12.01 -18.76
CA ALA A 135 1.31 13.20 -18.99
C ALA A 135 2.13 14.50 -18.91
N PHE A 136 3.10 14.56 -17.99
CA PHE A 136 3.94 15.73 -17.78
C PHE A 136 5.16 15.79 -18.71
N LEU A 137 5.83 14.66 -18.93
CA LEU A 137 7.04 14.61 -19.73
C LEU A 137 6.75 14.65 -21.24
N PHE A 138 5.67 14.00 -21.67
CA PHE A 138 5.37 13.71 -23.07
C PHE A 138 3.92 14.05 -23.45
N PRO A 139 3.45 15.29 -23.23
CA PRO A 139 2.03 15.65 -23.39
C PRO A 139 1.48 15.40 -24.80
N ARG A 140 2.32 15.51 -25.84
CA ARG A 140 1.93 15.31 -27.25
C ARG A 140 1.56 13.86 -27.58
N ILE A 141 2.21 12.90 -26.93
CA ILE A 141 2.02 11.46 -27.17
C ILE A 141 1.32 10.76 -26.01
N TYR A 142 1.03 11.48 -24.92
CA TYR A 142 0.35 10.94 -23.74
C TYR A 142 -0.95 10.22 -24.09
N ASN A 143 -1.79 10.81 -24.94
CA ASN A 143 -3.06 10.19 -25.35
C ASN A 143 -2.87 8.93 -26.19
N VAL A 144 -1.70 8.75 -26.82
CA VAL A 144 -1.34 7.53 -27.55
C VAL A 144 -0.83 6.47 -26.57
N ILE A 145 0.07 6.83 -25.65
CA ILE A 145 0.66 5.91 -24.68
C ILE A 145 -0.40 5.46 -23.66
N CYS A 146 -1.02 6.40 -22.97
CA CYS A 146 -1.95 6.21 -21.87
C CYS A 146 -3.42 6.34 -22.30
N SER A 147 -3.73 5.90 -23.52
CA SER A 147 -5.11 5.81 -24.01
C SER A 147 -5.94 4.89 -23.11
N GLN A 148 -7.25 5.11 -23.02
CA GLN A 148 -8.16 4.26 -22.25
C GLN A 148 -8.05 2.78 -22.65
N LYS A 149 -7.89 2.49 -23.95
CA LYS A 149 -7.72 1.13 -24.46
C LYS A 149 -6.43 0.49 -23.94
N ASN A 150 -5.31 1.22 -24.00
CA ASN A 150 -4.02 0.70 -23.54
C ASN A 150 -4.03 0.48 -22.03
N MET A 151 -4.63 1.39 -21.26
CA MET A 151 -4.71 1.24 -19.82
C MET A 151 -5.57 0.04 -19.40
N LYS A 152 -6.67 -0.24 -20.10
CA LYS A 152 -7.45 -1.48 -19.85
C LYS A 152 -6.63 -2.74 -20.15
N LEU A 153 -5.76 -2.70 -21.15
CA LEU A 153 -4.85 -3.80 -21.46
C LEU A 153 -3.75 -3.95 -20.40
N CYS A 154 -3.20 -2.85 -19.89
CA CYS A 154 -2.28 -2.87 -18.74
C CYS A 154 -2.96 -3.50 -17.52
N VAL A 155 -4.18 -3.08 -17.18
CA VAL A 155 -4.96 -3.66 -16.07
C VAL A 155 -5.14 -5.17 -16.23
N LEU A 156 -5.52 -5.62 -17.43
CA LEU A 156 -5.65 -7.05 -17.71
C LEU A 156 -4.32 -7.80 -17.53
N SER A 157 -3.22 -7.22 -18.01
CA SER A 157 -1.89 -7.81 -17.84
C SER A 157 -1.48 -7.92 -16.37
N THR A 158 -1.81 -6.90 -15.57
CA THR A 158 -1.57 -6.87 -14.12
C THR A 158 -2.38 -7.95 -13.42
N TYR A 159 -3.62 -8.21 -13.83
CA TYR A 159 -4.39 -9.34 -13.30
C TYR A 159 -3.77 -10.69 -13.64
N CYS A 160 -3.33 -10.89 -14.88
CA CYS A 160 -2.66 -12.14 -15.25
C CYS A 160 -1.39 -12.37 -14.41
N LEU A 161 -0.56 -11.34 -14.24
CA LEU A 161 0.64 -11.40 -13.41
C LEU A 161 0.31 -11.63 -11.93
N ALA A 162 -0.72 -10.96 -11.41
CA ALA A 162 -1.16 -11.11 -10.03
C ALA A 162 -1.69 -12.52 -9.73
N ILE A 163 -2.38 -13.16 -10.68
CA ILE A 163 -2.83 -14.56 -10.54
C ILE A 163 -1.63 -15.49 -10.44
N VAL A 164 -0.67 -15.37 -11.35
CA VAL A 164 0.55 -16.19 -11.35
C VAL A 164 1.33 -15.98 -10.06
N TYR A 165 1.51 -14.72 -9.66
CA TYR A 165 2.17 -14.34 -8.41
C TYR A 165 1.47 -14.93 -7.19
N SER A 166 0.14 -14.81 -7.10
CA SER A 166 -0.64 -15.30 -5.96
C SER A 166 -0.63 -16.84 -5.84
N ILE A 167 -0.78 -17.56 -6.96
CA ILE A 167 -0.70 -19.03 -6.97
C ILE A 167 0.66 -19.47 -6.45
N TYR A 168 1.73 -18.89 -7.00
CA TYR A 168 3.10 -19.21 -6.65
C TYR A 168 3.38 -18.90 -5.16
N MET A 169 2.97 -17.71 -4.71
CA MET A 169 3.18 -17.23 -3.33
C MET A 169 2.55 -18.11 -2.26
N ASN A 170 1.41 -18.71 -2.56
CA ASN A 170 0.65 -19.51 -1.59
C ASN A 170 0.90 -21.01 -1.72
N TRP A 171 1.57 -21.46 -2.79
CA TRP A 171 1.82 -22.89 -3.04
C TRP A 171 2.61 -23.57 -1.92
N PHE A 172 3.56 -22.84 -1.31
CA PHE A 172 4.49 -23.35 -0.31
C PHE A 172 4.12 -23.00 1.14
N LYS A 173 2.97 -22.36 1.38
CA LYS A 173 2.60 -21.82 2.69
C LYS A 173 1.31 -22.45 3.25
N GLU A 174 1.20 -22.56 4.57
CA GLU A 174 0.04 -23.09 5.32
C GLU A 174 -0.50 -22.04 6.29
N ARG A 175 -1.83 -21.80 6.32
CA ARG A 175 -2.44 -20.74 7.15
C ARG A 175 -2.19 -20.99 8.65
N ARG A 176 -1.81 -19.95 9.39
CA ARG A 176 -1.66 -19.93 10.85
C ARG A 176 -2.51 -18.83 11.49
N PRO A 177 -2.93 -19.01 12.75
CA PRO A 177 -3.79 -18.04 13.44
C PRO A 177 -3.15 -16.66 13.46
N PHE A 178 -3.94 -15.61 13.23
CA PHE A 178 -3.45 -14.23 13.18
C PHE A 178 -2.68 -13.86 14.45
N HIS A 179 -3.15 -14.29 15.63
CA HIS A 179 -2.45 -14.07 16.90
C HIS A 179 -1.02 -14.66 16.92
N CYS A 180 -0.79 -15.82 16.29
CA CYS A 180 0.57 -16.35 16.15
C CYS A 180 1.41 -15.40 15.30
N LEU A 181 0.89 -15.01 14.13
CA LEU A 181 1.62 -14.25 13.14
C LEU A 181 2.01 -12.87 13.67
N MET A 182 1.12 -12.30 14.50
CA MET A 182 1.41 -11.08 15.26
C MET A 182 2.59 -11.22 16.21
N GLN A 183 2.73 -12.36 16.88
CA GLN A 183 3.81 -12.63 17.82
C GLN A 183 5.16 -12.81 17.12
N LEU A 184 5.16 -13.24 15.86
CA LEU A 184 6.37 -13.45 15.08
C LEU A 184 6.92 -12.18 14.43
N GLY A 185 6.23 -11.03 14.59
CA GLY A 185 6.58 -9.79 13.91
C GLY A 185 6.43 -9.84 12.38
N TYR A 186 5.85 -10.92 11.84
CA TYR A 186 5.47 -11.03 10.44
C TYR A 186 4.16 -10.30 10.23
N PHE A 187 4.23 -9.01 9.93
CA PHE A 187 3.02 -8.24 9.72
C PHE A 187 2.94 -7.73 8.30
N GLU A 188 2.33 -8.56 7.44
CA GLU A 188 1.67 -8.15 6.18
C GLU A 188 1.00 -9.34 5.51
N PRO A 189 -0.23 -9.66 5.96
CA PRO A 189 -0.39 -10.85 6.76
C PRO A 189 0.30 -11.99 6.02
N MET A 190 1.44 -12.43 6.56
CA MET A 190 1.79 -13.82 6.34
C MET A 190 0.71 -14.56 7.08
N THR A 191 -0.47 -14.74 6.49
CA THR A 191 -1.53 -15.59 7.04
C THR A 191 -1.03 -17.01 7.20
N SER A 192 0.20 -17.30 6.77
CA SER A 192 0.76 -18.60 6.57
C SER A 192 2.25 -18.66 6.86
N ILE A 193 2.72 -19.82 7.30
CA ILE A 193 4.15 -20.16 7.44
C ILE A 193 4.51 -21.20 6.36
N PRO A 194 5.80 -21.39 6.02
CA PRO A 194 6.22 -22.46 5.12
C PRO A 194 5.70 -23.83 5.57
N LYS A 195 5.28 -24.68 4.62
CA LYS A 195 4.70 -26.00 4.92
C LYS A 195 5.68 -26.94 5.62
N ASN A 196 6.96 -26.87 5.29
CA ASN A 196 8.03 -27.72 5.85
C ASN A 196 9.42 -27.09 5.61
N VAL A 197 10.47 -27.69 6.19
CA VAL A 197 11.86 -27.23 6.05
C VAL A 197 12.32 -27.17 4.59
N THR A 198 11.91 -28.12 3.75
CA THR A 198 12.21 -28.10 2.31
C THR A 198 11.52 -26.98 1.56
N ALA A 199 10.36 -26.49 2.03
CA ALA A 199 9.67 -25.34 1.47
C ALA A 199 10.40 -24.03 1.78
N LEU A 200 11.29 -23.99 2.78
CA LEU A 200 12.14 -22.82 3.05
C LEU A 200 13.28 -22.64 2.03
N LEU A 201 13.69 -23.69 1.30
CA LEU A 201 14.78 -23.60 0.31
C LEU A 201 14.37 -22.79 -0.95
N PRO A 202 13.22 -23.07 -1.59
CA PRO A 202 12.66 -22.16 -2.59
C PRO A 202 12.30 -20.80 -1.99
N ASP A 203 11.81 -20.76 -0.74
CA ASP A 203 11.45 -19.52 -0.05
C ASP A 203 12.66 -18.61 0.14
N ALA A 204 13.89 -19.11 0.26
CA ALA A 204 15.10 -18.30 0.38
C ALA A 204 15.50 -17.59 -0.92
N ALA A 205 15.59 -18.30 -2.06
CA ALA A 205 15.83 -17.66 -3.36
C ALA A 205 14.66 -16.76 -3.80
N PHE A 206 13.46 -17.11 -3.34
CA PHE A 206 12.26 -16.32 -3.56
C PHE A 206 12.14 -15.13 -2.61
N TYR A 207 12.71 -15.21 -1.41
CA TYR A 207 12.84 -14.09 -0.49
C TYR A 207 13.55 -12.93 -1.18
N ASP A 208 14.62 -13.24 -1.92
CA ASP A 208 15.36 -12.26 -2.71
C ASP A 208 14.51 -11.70 -3.87
N ALA A 209 13.70 -12.53 -4.52
CA ALA A 209 12.79 -12.07 -5.58
C ALA A 209 11.64 -11.18 -5.05
N VAL A 210 11.10 -11.51 -3.88
CA VAL A 210 10.10 -10.68 -3.17
C VAL A 210 10.74 -9.36 -2.74
N GLN A 211 11.96 -9.39 -2.19
CA GLN A 211 12.70 -8.15 -1.89
C GLN A 211 12.90 -7.28 -3.12
N ILE A 212 13.26 -7.88 -4.27
CA ILE A 212 13.38 -7.14 -5.53
C ILE A 212 12.03 -6.53 -5.90
N ALA A 213 10.93 -7.27 -5.81
CA ALA A 213 9.60 -6.76 -6.09
C ALA A 213 9.21 -5.61 -5.14
N GLU A 214 9.46 -5.76 -3.83
CA GLU A 214 9.23 -4.73 -2.81
C GLU A 214 10.05 -3.47 -3.11
N VAL A 215 11.35 -3.62 -3.42
CA VAL A 215 12.23 -2.50 -3.81
C VAL A 215 11.72 -1.82 -5.08
N VAL A 216 11.30 -2.58 -6.09
CA VAL A 216 10.73 -2.05 -7.34
C VAL A 216 9.45 -1.26 -7.05
N SER A 217 8.56 -1.77 -6.19
CA SER A 217 7.31 -1.11 -5.79
C SER A 217 7.52 0.24 -5.11
N ILE A 218 8.63 0.42 -4.38
CA ILE A 218 9.00 1.71 -3.76
C ILE A 218 9.73 2.62 -4.75
N CYS A 219 10.77 2.07 -5.39
CA CYS A 219 11.72 2.85 -6.15
C CYS A 219 11.10 3.37 -7.44
N MET A 220 10.19 2.62 -8.09
CA MET A 220 9.59 3.06 -9.35
C MET A 220 8.68 4.29 -9.19
N PRO A 221 7.72 4.34 -8.25
CA PRO A 221 6.93 5.55 -8.02
C PRO A 221 7.80 6.73 -7.59
N LEU A 222 8.75 6.52 -6.68
CA LEU A 222 9.69 7.56 -6.25
C LEU A 222 10.51 8.10 -7.42
N PHE A 223 11.02 7.23 -8.29
CA PHE A 223 11.78 7.60 -9.47
C PHE A 223 10.93 8.44 -10.44
N PHE A 224 9.71 8.01 -10.75
CA PHE A 224 8.82 8.76 -11.64
C PHE A 224 8.46 10.13 -11.06
N TYR A 225 8.10 10.21 -9.78
CA TYR A 225 7.81 11.49 -9.15
C TYR A 225 9.06 12.37 -9.06
N ALA A 226 10.23 11.82 -8.73
CA ALA A 226 11.49 12.57 -8.69
C ALA A 226 11.85 13.18 -10.05
N ILE A 227 11.70 12.43 -11.15
CA ILE A 227 11.90 12.97 -12.50
C ILE A 227 10.96 14.15 -12.76
N THR A 228 9.67 14.03 -12.41
CA THR A 228 8.72 15.14 -12.62
C THR A 228 9.08 16.39 -11.80
N VAL A 229 9.46 16.21 -10.53
CA VAL A 229 9.91 17.30 -9.64
C VAL A 229 11.19 17.94 -10.19
N PHE A 230 12.17 17.14 -10.58
CA PHE A 230 13.43 17.63 -11.12
C PHE A 230 13.23 18.44 -12.40
N LYS A 231 12.42 17.95 -13.34
CA LYS A 231 12.09 18.70 -14.56
C LYS A 231 11.32 20.00 -14.25
N MET A 232 10.40 20.00 -13.29
CA MET A 232 9.71 21.23 -12.89
C MET A 232 10.69 22.27 -12.33
N VAL A 233 11.65 21.86 -11.51
CA VAL A 233 12.72 22.74 -10.98
C VAL A 233 13.61 23.27 -12.11
N LEU A 234 13.99 22.43 -13.07
CA LEU A 234 14.78 22.86 -14.23
C LEU A 234 14.04 23.88 -15.09
N ASN A 235 12.78 23.61 -15.42
CA ASN A 235 11.93 24.53 -16.19
C ASN A 235 11.77 25.87 -15.46
N PHE A 236 11.58 25.84 -14.14
CA PHE A 236 11.50 27.05 -13.33
C PHE A 236 12.79 27.86 -13.37
N LYS A 237 13.96 27.21 -13.24
CA LYS A 237 15.27 27.87 -13.33
C LYS A 237 15.54 28.47 -14.71
N GLN A 238 15.21 27.74 -15.79
CA GLN A 238 15.38 28.22 -17.16
C GLN A 238 14.48 29.42 -17.46
N HIS A 239 13.20 29.37 -17.06
CA HIS A 239 12.26 30.46 -17.31
C HIS A 239 12.36 31.65 -16.34
N HIS A 240 13.11 31.54 -15.24
CA HIS A 240 13.48 32.70 -14.43
C HIS A 240 14.62 33.53 -15.05
N SER A 241 15.39 32.97 -15.99
CA SER A 241 16.44 33.70 -16.72
C SER A 241 15.91 34.52 -17.91
N SER A 242 14.68 34.28 -18.33
CA SER A 242 14.02 34.95 -19.45
C SER A 242 12.68 35.52 -18.99
N SER A 243 12.59 36.85 -18.84
CA SER A 243 11.41 37.60 -18.37
C SER A 243 10.06 37.07 -18.88
N THR A 244 9.13 36.85 -17.93
CA THR A 244 7.66 37.04 -18.01
C THR A 244 6.82 36.41 -19.15
N VAL A 245 7.38 35.65 -20.10
CA VAL A 245 6.65 35.27 -21.33
C VAL A 245 6.59 33.75 -21.61
N GLN A 246 7.22 32.87 -20.83
CA GLN A 246 7.24 31.42 -21.17
C GLN A 246 6.75 30.47 -20.07
N ILE A 247 5.75 30.87 -19.29
CA ILE A 247 4.94 29.91 -18.50
C ILE A 247 3.97 29.11 -19.42
N ALA A 248 3.96 29.39 -20.73
CA ALA A 248 3.09 28.74 -21.72
C ALA A 248 3.53 27.32 -22.14
N ILE A 249 4.68 26.79 -21.70
CA ILE A 249 5.21 25.53 -22.24
C ILE A 249 4.64 24.27 -21.54
N VAL A 250 3.82 24.40 -20.48
CA VAL A 250 3.26 23.26 -19.74
C VAL A 250 1.75 23.06 -19.96
N LEU A 251 1.06 23.93 -20.68
CA LEU A 251 -0.39 23.82 -20.92
C LEU A 251 -0.73 24.01 -22.40
N PRO A 252 -1.76 23.30 -22.92
CA PRO A 252 -2.14 23.41 -24.32
C PRO A 252 -2.58 24.85 -24.63
N VAL A 253 -2.07 25.33 -25.75
CA VAL A 253 -2.15 26.70 -26.28
C VAL A 253 -3.58 27.25 -26.24
N GLY A 254 -3.76 28.42 -25.62
CA GLY A 254 -5.00 29.19 -25.74
C GLY A 254 -5.27 30.22 -24.63
N SER A 255 -4.71 31.42 -24.81
CA SER A 255 -5.18 32.74 -24.35
C SER A 255 -5.36 33.05 -22.85
N GLN A 256 -4.71 34.16 -22.47
CA GLN A 256 -4.93 35.05 -21.31
C GLN A 256 -4.53 34.53 -19.91
N THR A 257 -3.79 35.39 -19.17
CA THR A 257 -3.52 35.40 -17.71
C THR A 257 -2.23 34.75 -17.16
N ASN A 258 -1.15 35.54 -17.09
CA ASN A 258 0.10 35.20 -16.37
C ASN A 258 -0.10 34.80 -14.89
N GLN A 259 -1.24 35.14 -14.28
CA GLN A 259 -1.53 34.85 -12.87
C GLN A 259 -2.27 33.51 -12.68
N GLU A 260 -3.22 33.14 -13.55
CA GLU A 260 -3.89 31.84 -13.45
C GLU A 260 -2.95 30.70 -13.85
N ASP A 261 -2.12 30.89 -14.86
CA ASP A 261 -1.16 29.86 -15.27
C ASP A 261 -0.06 29.64 -14.22
N ARG A 262 0.36 30.71 -13.53
CA ARG A 262 1.23 30.60 -12.36
C ARG A 262 0.55 29.88 -11.20
N ALA A 263 -0.73 30.14 -10.95
CA ALA A 263 -1.50 29.43 -9.93
C ALA A 263 -1.68 27.93 -10.28
N LYS A 264 -1.93 27.59 -11.55
CA LYS A 264 -1.97 26.20 -12.03
C LYS A 264 -0.64 25.49 -11.83
N PHE A 265 0.49 26.14 -12.16
CA PHE A 265 1.82 25.59 -11.96
C PHE A 265 2.14 25.35 -10.47
N VAL A 266 1.86 26.31 -9.60
CA VAL A 266 2.06 26.18 -8.15
C VAL A 266 1.21 25.04 -7.58
N ASN A 267 -0.05 24.94 -7.98
CA ASN A 267 -0.93 23.83 -7.57
C ASN A 267 -0.40 22.47 -8.03
N LEU A 268 0.10 22.37 -9.28
CA LEU A 268 0.69 21.14 -9.81
C LEU A 268 1.99 20.75 -9.07
N MET A 269 2.86 21.72 -8.78
CA MET A 269 4.07 21.53 -7.99
C MET A 269 3.75 21.06 -6.57
N GLN A 270 2.78 21.69 -5.91
CA GLN A 270 2.33 21.30 -4.58
C GLN A 270 1.70 19.90 -4.57
N GLU A 271 0.87 19.57 -5.58
CA GLU A 271 0.31 18.23 -5.75
C GLU A 271 1.42 17.18 -5.85
N ARG A 272 2.37 17.38 -6.77
CA ARG A 272 3.45 16.42 -7.02
C ARG A 272 4.40 16.28 -5.83
N THR A 273 4.71 17.38 -5.16
CA THR A 273 5.52 17.37 -3.93
C THR A 273 4.80 16.63 -2.81
N ARG A 274 3.49 16.84 -2.64
CA ARG A 274 2.69 16.10 -1.64
C ARG A 274 2.65 14.60 -1.94
N LEU A 275 2.44 14.22 -3.19
CA LEU A 275 2.46 12.81 -3.62
C LEU A 275 3.84 12.18 -3.38
N PHE A 276 4.93 12.87 -3.74
CA PHE A 276 6.29 12.41 -3.49
C PHE A 276 6.59 12.24 -1.99
N SER A 277 6.31 13.28 -1.19
CA SER A 277 6.52 13.24 0.26
C SER A 277 5.68 12.16 0.92
N MET A 278 4.47 11.89 0.45
CA MET A 278 3.65 10.81 0.99
C MET A 278 4.16 9.43 0.62
N CYS A 279 4.56 9.18 -0.63
CA CYS A 279 5.25 7.93 -0.98
C CYS A 279 6.47 7.71 -0.06
N LEU A 280 7.26 8.76 0.18
CA LEU A 280 8.43 8.69 1.06
C LEU A 280 8.06 8.45 2.53
N LEU A 281 7.07 9.17 3.07
CA LEU A 281 6.72 9.09 4.49
C LEU A 281 5.88 7.88 4.89
N SER A 282 5.27 7.18 3.92
CA SER A 282 4.36 6.08 4.21
C SER A 282 4.83 4.73 3.68
N GLN A 283 5.39 4.68 2.47
CA GLN A 283 5.91 3.43 1.91
C GLN A 283 7.28 3.11 2.48
N VAL A 284 8.19 4.10 2.61
CA VAL A 284 9.54 3.81 3.14
C VAL A 284 9.51 3.23 4.55
N PRO A 285 8.74 3.75 5.52
CA PRO A 285 8.64 3.12 6.84
C PRO A 285 8.13 1.68 6.77
N TYR A 286 7.05 1.46 6.01
CA TYR A 286 6.47 0.14 5.81
C TYR A 286 7.51 -0.87 5.31
N TYR A 287 8.30 -0.55 4.30
CA TYR A 287 9.35 -1.47 3.80
C TYR A 287 10.62 -1.47 4.66
N MET A 288 10.91 -0.39 5.40
CA MET A 288 11.94 -0.41 6.45
C MET A 288 11.61 -1.42 7.54
N SER A 289 10.33 -1.72 7.78
CA SER A 289 9.93 -2.79 8.71
C SER A 289 10.37 -4.17 8.23
N HIS A 290 10.21 -4.45 6.93
CA HIS A 290 10.68 -5.68 6.30
C HIS A 290 12.21 -5.77 6.37
N ALA A 291 12.91 -4.67 6.05
CA ALA A 291 14.37 -4.60 6.13
C ALA A 291 14.90 -4.71 7.57
N LEU A 292 14.22 -4.14 8.56
CA LEU A 292 14.61 -4.28 9.97
C LEU A 292 14.40 -5.71 10.45
N TYR A 293 13.29 -6.35 10.08
CA TYR A 293 13.05 -7.74 10.43
C TYR A 293 14.17 -8.65 9.92
N GLN A 294 14.66 -8.40 8.70
CA GLN A 294 15.81 -9.10 8.12
C GLN A 294 17.10 -8.80 8.85
N SER A 295 17.39 -7.51 9.01
CA SER A 295 18.61 -7.03 9.65
C SER A 295 18.67 -7.44 11.12
N SER A 296 17.53 -7.65 11.77
CA SER A 296 17.46 -8.09 13.17
C SER A 296 18.05 -9.48 13.38
N ARG A 297 17.92 -10.36 12.37
CA ARG A 297 18.52 -11.71 12.39
C ARG A 297 20.04 -11.66 12.29
N ILE A 298 20.57 -10.68 11.55
CA ILE A 298 22.02 -10.49 11.33
C ILE A 298 22.64 -9.71 12.50
N LEU A 299 21.93 -8.70 13.00
CA LEU A 299 22.39 -7.75 14.01
C LEU A 299 22.02 -8.16 15.44
N GLN A 300 21.37 -9.31 15.63
CA GLN A 300 20.90 -9.83 16.93
C GLN A 300 20.09 -8.80 17.74
N LEU A 301 19.21 -8.06 17.06
CA LEU A 301 18.40 -7.04 17.73
C LEU A 301 17.38 -7.70 18.67
N ASN A 302 17.05 -7.02 19.77
CA ASN A 302 16.06 -7.49 20.73
C ASN A 302 14.69 -7.70 20.04
N ALA A 303 14.14 -8.92 20.14
CA ALA A 303 12.89 -9.32 19.50
C ALA A 303 11.70 -8.41 19.84
N ASN A 304 11.60 -7.95 21.09
CA ASN A 304 10.52 -7.05 21.52
C ASN A 304 10.64 -5.68 20.84
N THR A 305 11.86 -5.15 20.70
CA THR A 305 12.12 -3.87 20.03
C THR A 305 11.80 -3.96 18.54
N VAL A 306 12.20 -5.05 17.88
CA VAL A 306 11.91 -5.29 16.46
C VAL A 306 10.41 -5.38 16.22
N GLN A 307 9.69 -6.09 17.08
CA GLN A 307 8.23 -6.24 16.99
C GLN A 307 7.51 -4.90 17.16
N ILE A 308 7.90 -4.08 18.15
CA ILE A 308 7.29 -2.75 18.37
C ILE A 308 7.56 -1.83 17.17
N LEU A 309 8.79 -1.80 16.65
CA LEU A 309 9.14 -0.99 15.48
C LEU A 309 8.41 -1.44 14.22
N ALA A 310 8.28 -2.76 14.01
CA ALA A 310 7.53 -3.31 12.88
C ALA A 310 6.04 -2.91 12.93
N ILE A 311 5.40 -3.02 14.11
CA ILE A 311 4.02 -2.58 14.30
C ILE A 311 3.88 -1.07 14.05
N PHE A 312 4.81 -0.26 14.57
CA PHE A 312 4.78 1.19 14.39
C PHE A 312 4.89 1.61 12.92
N TRP A 313 5.83 1.02 12.19
CA TRP A 313 6.00 1.29 10.76
C TRP A 313 4.87 0.75 9.89
N GLN A 314 4.26 -0.38 10.27
CA GLN A 314 3.05 -0.88 9.62
C GLN A 314 1.86 0.05 9.84
N LEU A 315 1.70 0.61 11.04
CA LEU A 315 0.67 1.63 11.30
C LEU A 315 0.89 2.87 10.41
N LEU A 316 2.13 3.29 10.21
CA LEU A 316 2.47 4.37 9.26
C LEU A 316 2.16 4.00 7.80
N GLY A 317 2.45 2.76 7.39
CA GLY A 317 2.07 2.25 6.06
C GLY A 317 0.55 2.19 5.87
N THR A 318 -0.18 1.75 6.88
CA THR A 318 -1.65 1.66 6.88
C THR A 318 -2.30 3.02 6.64
N ILE A 319 -1.75 4.07 7.26
CA ILE A 319 -2.22 5.44 7.08
C ILE A 319 -2.18 5.84 5.59
N PHE A 320 -1.30 5.28 4.76
CA PHE A 320 -1.27 5.52 3.31
C PHE A 320 -2.60 5.14 2.63
N HIS A 321 -3.07 3.92 2.85
CA HIS A 321 -4.28 3.39 2.24
C HIS A 321 -5.53 4.14 2.72
N VAL A 322 -5.52 4.61 3.97
CA VAL A 322 -6.60 5.43 4.55
C VAL A 322 -6.57 6.89 4.07
N GLN A 323 -5.39 7.44 3.77
CA GLN A 323 -5.24 8.83 3.31
C GLN A 323 -5.55 9.02 1.82
N GLN A 324 -5.61 7.95 1.03
CA GLN A 324 -5.79 8.05 -0.42
C GLN A 324 -7.09 8.80 -0.83
N PRO A 325 -8.27 8.55 -0.22
CA PRO A 325 -9.48 9.34 -0.52
C PRO A 325 -9.31 10.82 -0.20
N ILE A 326 -8.65 11.14 0.92
CA ILE A 326 -8.35 12.51 1.33
C ILE A 326 -7.48 13.18 0.28
N LEU A 327 -6.47 12.48 -0.25
CA LEU A 327 -5.63 12.99 -1.33
C LEU A 327 -6.40 13.24 -2.61
N MET A 328 -7.26 12.30 -3.01
CA MET A 328 -8.08 12.46 -4.21
C MET A 328 -8.98 13.70 -4.09
N LEU A 329 -9.56 13.92 -2.90
CA LEU A 329 -10.36 15.10 -2.60
C LEU A 329 -9.52 16.38 -2.53
N LEU A 330 -8.33 16.37 -1.93
CA LEU A 330 -7.50 17.57 -1.83
C LEU A 330 -6.92 18.00 -3.20
N LEU A 331 -6.59 17.04 -4.05
CA LEU A 331 -5.86 17.28 -5.29
C LEU A 331 -6.80 17.47 -6.51
N SER A 332 -7.97 16.83 -6.54
CA SER A 332 -8.87 16.91 -7.69
C SER A 332 -10.12 17.76 -7.43
N LYS A 333 -10.24 18.89 -8.15
CA LYS A 333 -11.46 19.72 -8.16
C LYS A 333 -12.67 18.92 -8.67
N ASP A 334 -12.46 18.11 -9.71
CA ASP A 334 -13.51 17.29 -10.32
C ASP A 334 -14.03 16.24 -9.32
N MET A 335 -13.13 15.64 -8.55
CA MET A 335 -13.49 14.69 -7.49
C MET A 335 -14.31 15.38 -6.40
N ARG A 336 -13.87 16.54 -5.89
CA ARG A 336 -14.63 17.29 -4.88
C ARG A 336 -16.02 17.66 -5.35
N SER A 337 -16.13 18.18 -6.57
CA SER A 337 -17.41 18.58 -7.14
C SER A 337 -18.34 17.37 -7.29
N SER A 338 -17.80 16.24 -7.73
CA SER A 338 -18.58 15.02 -7.92
C SER A 338 -19.04 14.42 -6.59
N VAL A 339 -18.15 14.30 -5.60
CA VAL A 339 -18.48 13.76 -4.27
C VAL A 339 -19.47 14.66 -3.53
N ARG A 340 -19.30 15.98 -3.62
CA ARG A 340 -20.25 16.93 -3.03
C ARG A 340 -21.67 16.72 -3.57
N LYS A 341 -21.80 16.55 -4.89
CA LYS A 341 -23.09 16.28 -5.53
C LYS A 341 -23.70 14.96 -5.03
N ASP A 342 -22.89 13.91 -4.87
CA ASP A 342 -23.37 12.63 -4.33
C ASP A 342 -23.84 12.75 -2.88
N LEU A 343 -23.10 13.48 -2.05
CA LEU A 343 -23.48 13.73 -0.65
C LEU A 343 -24.75 14.58 -0.54
N GLU A 344 -24.93 15.58 -1.41
CA GLU A 344 -26.15 16.38 -1.47
C GLU A 344 -27.36 15.51 -1.86
N ILE A 345 -27.23 14.61 -2.83
CA ILE A 345 -28.30 13.67 -3.22
C ILE A 345 -28.62 12.71 -2.08
N PHE A 346 -27.60 12.13 -1.45
CA PHE A 346 -27.77 11.22 -0.32
C PHE A 346 -28.45 11.91 0.87
N TRP A 347 -28.05 13.14 1.18
CA TRP A 347 -28.64 13.91 2.27
C TRP A 347 -30.11 14.24 2.01
N ASN A 348 -30.45 14.68 0.80
CA ASN A 348 -31.83 14.97 0.42
C ASN A 348 -32.71 13.71 0.54
N TRP A 349 -32.23 12.55 0.06
CA TRP A 349 -32.92 11.28 0.19
C TRP A 349 -33.12 10.87 1.67
N LEU A 350 -32.09 11.07 2.51
CA LEU A 350 -32.18 10.77 3.93
C LEU A 350 -33.24 11.64 4.63
N THR A 351 -33.31 12.94 4.29
CA THR A 351 -34.32 13.86 4.83
C THR A 351 -35.73 13.64 4.33
N GLU A 352 -35.92 12.89 3.24
CA GLU A 352 -37.25 12.50 2.74
C GLU A 352 -37.79 11.24 3.45
N ILE A 353 -36.91 10.46 4.08
CA ILE A 353 -37.26 9.20 4.78
C ILE A 353 -37.50 9.40 6.27
N ILE A 354 -36.78 10.35 6.89
CA ILE A 354 -36.93 10.75 8.29
C ILE A 354 -38.03 11.81 8.39
#